data_AF-A0A661VNA4-F1
#
_entry.id   AF-A0A661VNA4-F1
#
_cell.length_a   1.000
_cell.length_b   1.000
_cell.length_c   1.000
_cell.angle_alpha   90.00
_cell.angle_beta   90.00
_cell.angle_gamma   90.00
#
_symmetry.space_group_name_H-M   'P 1'
#
loop_
_entity.id
_entity.type
_entity.pdbx_description
1 polymer ?
#
loop_
_entity_poly.entity_id
_entity_poly.type
_entity_poly.pdbx_seq_one_letter_code
_entity_poly.pdbx_strand_id
1 'polypeptide(L)'
;MRKIALPLTILLLGLVVGCGGGAASPTPSPVPSPTSVSERATVTAPTVSATPSGPATCVEAPFDFPVESRIPPVTEEDHVHGPADAPITFIEYADFQCPACSRLAFMREYLGEIYGDDIRFVYRHLTLISIHDKALITAEAAEAAGAQGKFWEMHDLLYERQQEWNRLSAD
;
A
#
# COMPACT_ATOMS: atom_id res chain seq x y z
N MET A 1 12.60 -33.02 -40.58
CA MET A 1 11.46 -33.04 -41.54
C MET A 1 10.21 -33.32 -40.69
N ARG A 2 9.20 -32.48 -40.50
CA ARG A 2 8.63 -31.32 -41.21
C ARG A 2 8.35 -30.21 -40.19
N LYS A 3 8.69 -28.97 -40.54
CA LYS A 3 8.42 -27.74 -39.77
C LYS A 3 7.03 -27.24 -40.19
N ILE A 4 6.12 -27.04 -39.24
CA ILE A 4 4.83 -26.37 -39.48
C ILE A 4 5.04 -24.89 -39.18
N ALA A 5 5.34 -24.12 -40.22
CA ALA A 5 5.35 -22.66 -40.19
C ALA A 5 3.99 -22.19 -40.72
N LEU A 6 3.15 -21.63 -39.86
CA LEU A 6 1.90 -20.98 -40.25
C LEU A 6 2.20 -19.49 -40.48
N PRO A 7 1.98 -18.94 -41.68
CA PRO A 7 2.55 -17.67 -42.08
C PRO A 7 1.75 -16.47 -41.56
N LEU A 8 2.52 -15.56 -40.98
CA LEU A 8 2.28 -14.15 -40.73
C LEU A 8 1.95 -13.40 -42.04
N THR A 9 0.75 -13.57 -42.59
CA THR A 9 0.29 -12.87 -43.81
C THR A 9 -1.22 -12.62 -43.80
N ILE A 10 -1.72 -11.86 -42.82
CA ILE A 10 -2.89 -11.01 -43.04
C ILE A 10 -2.44 -9.58 -42.73
N LEU A 11 -1.73 -9.07 -43.74
CA LEU A 11 -1.31 -7.70 -43.94
C LEU A 11 -2.57 -6.81 -44.09
N LEU A 12 -2.54 -5.69 -43.40
CA LEU A 12 -3.13 -4.39 -43.77
C LEU A 12 -4.19 -4.39 -44.89
N LEU A 13 -5.45 -4.14 -44.52
CA LEU A 13 -6.38 -3.36 -45.34
C LEU A 13 -7.53 -2.83 -44.46
N GLY A 14 -7.58 -1.53 -44.21
CA GLY A 14 -8.69 -0.95 -43.42
C GLY A 14 -8.57 0.48 -42.88
N LEU A 15 -7.54 1.27 -43.21
CA LEU A 15 -7.69 2.73 -43.34
C LEU A 15 -8.05 2.96 -44.82
N VAL A 16 -9.09 3.71 -45.22
CA VAL A 16 -9.24 5.16 -45.08
C VAL A 16 -10.72 5.55 -45.32
N VAL A 17 -11.12 6.70 -44.75
CA VAL A 17 -12.18 7.64 -45.16
C VAL A 17 -13.38 7.74 -44.20
N GLY A 18 -13.32 8.79 -43.37
CA GLY A 18 -14.44 9.40 -42.67
C GLY A 18 -14.09 10.84 -42.29
N CYS A 19 -14.32 11.77 -43.21
CA CYS A 19 -14.14 13.21 -43.02
C CYS A 19 -15.40 13.83 -42.38
N GLY A 20 -15.21 14.81 -41.49
CA GLY A 20 -16.15 15.92 -41.32
C GLY A 20 -17.12 15.84 -40.13
N GLY A 21 -16.81 16.59 -39.06
CA GLY A 21 -17.74 16.87 -37.96
C GLY A 21 -17.19 18.00 -37.11
N GLY A 22 -17.84 19.16 -37.16
CA GLY A 22 -17.33 20.44 -36.65
C GLY A 22 -17.08 20.49 -35.15
N ALA A 23 -16.19 21.41 -34.81
CA ALA A 23 -15.80 21.82 -33.48
C ALA A 23 -17.00 22.20 -32.58
N ALA A 24 -16.95 21.72 -31.34
CA ALA A 24 -17.52 22.40 -30.19
C ALA A 24 -16.59 22.15 -28.99
N SER A 25 -15.76 23.14 -28.66
CA SER A 25 -14.97 23.11 -27.43
C SER A 25 -15.92 23.12 -26.23
N PRO A 26 -15.76 22.22 -25.24
CA PRO A 26 -16.53 22.30 -24.01
C PRO A 26 -16.14 23.58 -23.27
N THR A 27 -17.13 24.41 -22.95
CA THR A 27 -16.99 25.58 -22.09
C THR A 27 -16.53 25.11 -20.70
N PRO A 28 -15.42 25.64 -20.15
CA PRO A 28 -15.03 25.27 -18.80
C PRO A 28 -16.11 25.77 -17.82
N SER A 29 -16.63 24.87 -16.99
CA SER A 29 -17.51 25.21 -15.87
C SER A 29 -16.80 26.20 -14.93
N PRO A 30 -17.52 27.16 -14.32
CA PRO A 30 -16.92 28.10 -13.40
C PRO A 30 -16.37 27.35 -12.18
N VAL A 31 -15.06 27.44 -11.99
CA VAL A 31 -14.37 26.99 -10.78
C VAL A 31 -14.89 27.87 -9.63
N PRO A 32 -15.46 27.31 -8.54
CA PRO A 32 -15.82 28.11 -7.39
C PRO A 32 -14.56 28.73 -6.79
N SER A 33 -14.60 30.03 -6.54
CA SER A 33 -13.52 30.77 -5.87
C SER A 33 -13.22 30.13 -4.52
N PRO A 34 -11.94 30.06 -4.09
CA PRO A 34 -11.62 29.55 -2.77
C PRO A 34 -12.28 30.45 -1.72
N THR A 35 -13.19 29.87 -0.94
CA THR A 35 -13.72 30.49 0.28
C THR A 35 -12.54 30.84 1.16
N SER A 36 -12.37 32.14 1.45
CA SER A 36 -11.39 32.63 2.40
C SER A 36 -11.60 31.93 3.75
N VAL A 37 -10.67 31.08 4.15
CA VAL A 37 -10.66 30.50 5.49
C VAL A 37 -10.39 31.63 6.47
N SER A 38 -11.44 32.01 7.19
CA SER A 38 -11.40 32.97 8.27
C SER A 38 -10.91 32.28 9.55
N GLU A 39 -9.95 32.98 10.18
CA GLU A 39 -9.55 32.92 11.58
C GLU A 39 -8.65 31.77 12.05
N ARG A 40 -7.38 32.12 12.25
CA ARG A 40 -6.41 31.40 13.08
C ARG A 40 -6.98 31.30 14.49
N ALA A 41 -7.47 30.13 14.87
CA ALA A 41 -7.74 29.81 16.26
C ALA A 41 -6.40 29.85 17.03
N THR A 42 -6.30 30.76 17.99
CA THR A 42 -5.17 30.81 18.93
C THR A 42 -5.31 29.63 19.88
N VAL A 43 -4.68 28.50 19.55
CA VAL A 43 -4.50 27.40 20.49
C VAL A 43 -3.51 27.86 21.55
N THR A 44 -4.00 28.17 22.75
CA THR A 44 -3.14 28.39 23.91
C THR A 44 -2.47 27.05 24.24
N ALA A 45 -1.16 26.97 24.02
CA ALA A 45 -0.40 25.78 24.37
C ALA A 45 -0.56 25.47 25.88
N PRO A 46 -0.75 24.20 26.26
CA PRO A 46 -0.74 23.83 27.67
C PRO A 46 0.64 24.16 28.25
N THR A 47 0.65 24.77 29.44
CA THR A 47 1.88 25.00 30.20
C THR A 47 2.46 23.64 30.59
N VAL A 48 3.46 23.18 29.83
CA VAL A 48 4.31 22.06 30.22
C VAL A 48 5.14 22.51 31.42
N SER A 49 4.82 21.97 32.60
CA SER A 49 5.72 22.06 33.76
C SER A 49 7.05 21.41 33.38
N ALA A 50 8.13 22.17 33.50
CA ALA A 50 9.46 21.68 33.24
C ALA A 50 9.76 20.48 34.15
N THR A 51 10.07 19.34 33.54
CA THR A 51 10.65 18.17 34.23
C THR A 51 11.90 18.63 34.99
N PRO A 52 12.09 18.23 36.26
CA PRO A 52 13.30 18.58 37.01
C PRO A 52 14.54 18.11 36.25
N SER A 53 15.41 19.07 35.93
CA SER A 53 16.67 18.86 35.24
C SER A 53 17.70 18.27 36.22
N GLY A 54 17.51 17.00 36.58
CA GLY A 54 18.54 16.18 37.20
C GLY A 54 19.50 15.63 36.14
N PRO A 55 20.71 15.19 36.50
CA PRO A 55 21.58 14.48 35.56
C PRO A 55 20.84 13.25 35.06
N ALA A 56 20.48 13.25 33.78
CA ALA A 56 19.89 12.09 33.11
C ALA A 56 20.98 11.02 32.95
N THR A 57 21.35 10.37 34.04
CA THR A 57 22.04 9.09 33.97
C THR A 57 21.03 8.08 33.48
N CYS A 58 21.15 7.67 32.21
CA CYS A 58 20.57 6.43 31.73
C CYS A 58 21.19 5.29 32.55
N VAL A 59 20.56 4.95 33.67
CA VAL A 59 20.80 3.64 34.27
C VAL A 59 20.23 2.66 33.27
N GLU A 60 21.07 1.78 32.73
CA GLU A 60 20.59 0.57 32.04
C GLU A 60 19.76 -0.20 33.06
N ALA A 61 18.49 0.16 33.17
CA ALA A 61 17.55 -0.59 33.97
C ALA A 61 17.56 -1.98 33.35
N PRO A 62 17.85 -3.03 34.14
CA PRO A 62 17.67 -4.40 33.68
C PRO A 62 16.16 -4.61 33.64
N PHE A 63 15.51 -4.09 32.60
CA PHE A 63 14.17 -4.49 32.22
C PHE A 63 14.27 -5.89 31.62
N ASP A 64 14.64 -6.85 32.47
CA ASP A 64 14.51 -8.27 32.23
C ASP A 64 13.03 -8.63 32.45
N PHE A 65 12.17 -8.07 31.60
CA PHE A 65 10.87 -8.67 31.41
C PHE A 65 11.09 -9.89 30.52
N PRO A 66 10.60 -11.09 30.90
CA PRO A 66 10.46 -12.17 29.94
C PRO A 66 9.42 -11.70 28.90
N VAL A 67 9.92 -11.06 27.83
CA VAL A 67 9.10 -10.66 26.69
C VAL A 67 8.91 -11.92 25.86
N GLU A 68 8.07 -12.83 26.35
CA GLU A 68 7.52 -13.85 25.46
C GLU A 68 6.80 -13.09 24.35
N SER A 69 7.31 -13.21 23.13
CA SER A 69 6.78 -12.49 21.99
C SER A 69 5.32 -12.89 21.81
N ARG A 70 4.42 -11.92 21.94
CA ARG A 70 3.00 -12.13 21.60
C ARG A 70 2.76 -12.14 20.10
N ILE A 71 3.80 -11.91 19.30
CA ILE A 71 3.74 -11.94 17.85
C ILE A 71 3.93 -13.40 17.42
N PRO A 72 2.95 -14.02 16.74
CA PRO A 72 3.10 -15.37 16.22
C PRO A 72 4.32 -15.48 15.32
N PRO A 73 5.04 -16.62 15.36
CA PRO A 73 6.23 -16.82 14.53
C PRO A 73 5.89 -16.67 13.04
N VAL A 74 6.90 -16.31 12.24
CA VAL A 74 6.78 -16.31 10.78
C VAL A 74 6.78 -17.76 10.30
N THR A 75 5.88 -18.10 9.39
CA THR A 75 5.68 -19.45 8.85
C THR A 75 5.68 -19.43 7.33
N GLU A 76 5.63 -20.61 6.71
CA GLU A 76 5.52 -20.74 5.24
C GLU A 76 4.17 -20.25 4.68
N GLU A 77 3.18 -20.03 5.52
CA GLU A 77 1.87 -19.45 5.13
C GLU A 77 1.94 -17.92 4.97
N ASP A 78 3.02 -17.30 5.46
CA ASP A 78 3.21 -15.86 5.38
C ASP A 78 3.76 -15.42 4.00
N HIS A 79 3.33 -14.25 3.54
CA HIS A 79 3.93 -13.62 2.37
C HIS A 79 5.21 -12.89 2.78
N VAL A 80 6.35 -13.46 2.41
CA VAL A 80 7.68 -12.95 2.77
C VAL A 80 8.38 -12.30 1.57
N HIS A 81 9.11 -11.21 1.82
CA HIS A 81 10.02 -10.58 0.86
C HIS A 81 11.37 -10.31 1.50
N GLY A 82 12.46 -10.72 0.86
CA GLY A 82 13.83 -10.63 1.38
C GLY A 82 14.35 -11.95 1.97
N PRO A 83 15.59 -11.96 2.49
CA PRO A 83 16.25 -13.18 2.96
C PRO A 83 15.57 -13.80 4.18
N ALA A 84 15.41 -15.13 4.19
CA ALA A 84 14.73 -15.82 5.29
C ALA A 84 15.50 -15.71 6.62
N ASP A 85 16.81 -15.50 6.59
CA ASP A 85 17.72 -15.36 7.72
C ASP A 85 18.07 -13.90 8.06
N ALA A 86 17.38 -12.93 7.46
CA ALA A 86 17.59 -11.51 7.73
C ALA A 86 17.46 -11.21 9.24
N PRO A 87 18.42 -10.47 9.85
CA PRO A 87 18.41 -10.17 11.27
C PRO A 87 17.24 -9.26 11.69
N ILE A 88 16.65 -8.51 10.75
CA ILE A 88 15.49 -7.65 10.99
C ILE A 88 14.26 -8.26 10.33
N THR A 89 13.19 -8.46 11.10
CA THR A 89 11.87 -8.88 10.57
C THR A 89 10.87 -7.76 10.75
N PHE A 90 10.32 -7.23 9.66
CA PHE A 90 9.22 -6.28 9.67
C PHE A 90 7.92 -6.99 9.33
N ILE A 91 7.03 -7.16 10.31
CA ILE A 91 5.72 -7.79 10.12
C ILE A 91 4.65 -6.71 10.06
N GLU A 92 4.01 -6.58 8.90
CA GLU A 92 2.90 -5.68 8.67
C GLU A 92 1.57 -6.42 8.75
N TYR A 93 0.69 -5.97 9.63
CA TYR A 93 -0.72 -6.35 9.63
C TYR A 93 -1.53 -5.23 9.01
N ALA A 94 -2.13 -5.48 7.84
CA ALA A 94 -2.78 -4.40 7.10
C ALA A 94 -4.04 -4.82 6.34
N ASP A 95 -4.80 -3.80 5.98
CA ASP A 95 -6.05 -3.87 5.21
C ASP A 95 -5.88 -3.05 3.94
N PHE A 96 -6.09 -3.66 2.77
CA PHE A 96 -5.94 -2.98 1.49
C PHE A 96 -6.92 -1.81 1.30
N GLN A 97 -8.06 -1.77 1.98
CA GLN A 97 -9.02 -0.66 1.89
C GLN A 97 -8.72 0.48 2.88
N CYS A 98 -7.87 0.24 3.87
CA CYS A 98 -7.53 1.25 4.85
C CYS A 98 -6.67 2.38 4.24
N PRO A 99 -7.12 3.66 4.31
CA PRO A 99 -6.33 4.78 3.82
C PRO A 99 -5.07 5.09 4.66
N ALA A 100 -4.99 4.59 5.89
CA ALA A 100 -3.76 4.68 6.69
C ALA A 100 -2.75 3.63 6.24
N CYS A 101 -3.18 2.40 5.97
CA CYS A 101 -2.32 1.33 5.45
C CYS A 101 -1.74 1.67 4.07
N SER A 102 -2.50 2.31 3.18
CA SER A 102 -1.95 2.73 1.87
C SER A 102 -0.81 3.74 1.99
N ARG A 103 -0.76 4.54 3.07
CA ARG A 103 0.39 5.41 3.36
C ARG A 103 1.60 4.66 3.91
N LEU A 104 1.47 3.40 4.29
CA LEU A 104 2.58 2.55 4.71
C LEU A 104 3.03 1.59 3.59
N ALA A 105 2.30 1.50 2.47
CA ALA A 105 2.60 0.56 1.39
C ALA A 105 4.02 0.73 0.79
N PHE A 106 4.62 1.92 0.88
CA PHE A 106 5.99 2.18 0.42
C PHE A 106 7.07 1.80 1.45
N MET A 107 6.71 1.40 2.66
CA MET A 107 7.66 1.07 3.73
C MET A 107 8.56 -0.09 3.36
N ARG A 108 8.07 -1.06 2.57
CA ARG A 108 8.89 -2.16 2.05
C ARG A 108 10.06 -1.64 1.22
N GLU A 109 9.78 -0.75 0.26
CA GLU A 109 10.82 -0.16 -0.59
C GLU A 109 11.78 0.69 0.23
N TYR A 110 11.23 1.61 1.04
CA TYR A 110 12.04 2.54 1.85
C TYR A 110 12.99 1.82 2.82
N LEU A 111 12.49 0.82 3.54
CA LEU A 111 13.32 0.05 4.46
C LEU A 111 14.26 -0.90 3.70
N GLY A 112 13.87 -1.40 2.53
CA GLY A 112 14.75 -2.15 1.63
C GLY A 112 15.94 -1.32 1.14
N GLU A 113 15.75 -0.04 0.82
CA GLU A 113 16.83 0.88 0.45
C GLU A 113 17.82 1.11 1.61
N ILE A 114 17.33 1.14 2.86
CA ILE A 114 18.16 1.41 4.04
C ILE A 114 18.93 0.18 4.52
N TYR A 115 18.25 -0.97 4.55
CA TYR A 115 18.76 -2.19 5.20
C TYR A 115 19.19 -3.27 4.20
N GLY A 116 18.78 -3.19 2.93
CA GLY A 116 19.14 -4.17 1.90
C GLY A 116 18.75 -5.60 2.30
N ASP A 117 19.72 -6.50 2.30
CA ASP A 117 19.53 -7.92 2.66
C ASP A 117 19.40 -8.15 4.18
N ASP A 118 19.62 -7.12 5.02
CA ASP A 118 19.49 -7.26 6.47
C ASP A 118 18.03 -7.25 6.96
N ILE A 119 17.07 -7.04 6.07
CA ILE A 119 15.64 -7.00 6.39
C ILE A 119 14.82 -7.99 5.57
N ARG A 120 13.86 -8.63 6.24
CA ARG A 120 12.75 -9.34 5.60
C ARG A 120 11.42 -8.73 5.99
N PHE A 121 10.55 -8.57 5.01
CA PHE A 121 9.19 -8.09 5.17
C PHE A 121 8.22 -9.25 5.16
N VAL A 122 7.23 -9.16 6.04
CA VAL A 122 6.17 -10.15 6.16
C VAL A 122 4.84 -9.41 6.14
N TYR A 123 3.95 -9.79 5.25
CA TYR A 123 2.60 -9.21 5.18
C TYR A 123 1.56 -10.20 5.71
N ARG A 124 0.67 -9.72 6.59
CA ARG A 124 -0.45 -10.46 7.15
C ARG A 124 -1.74 -9.67 7.01
N HIS A 125 -2.80 -10.31 6.53
CA HIS A 125 -4.10 -9.66 6.40
C HIS A 125 -4.69 -9.30 7.77
N LEU A 126 -5.15 -8.05 7.89
CA LEU A 126 -5.98 -7.56 8.98
C LEU A 126 -7.24 -6.94 8.39
N THR A 127 -8.14 -7.76 7.87
CA THR A 127 -9.37 -7.29 7.21
C THR A 127 -10.33 -6.65 8.21
N LEU A 128 -10.48 -5.33 8.18
CA LEU A 128 -11.36 -4.56 9.07
C LEU A 128 -12.79 -4.54 8.53
N ILE A 129 -13.37 -5.73 8.33
CA ILE A 129 -14.68 -5.96 7.68
C ILE A 129 -15.85 -5.17 8.28
N SER A 130 -15.73 -4.68 9.52
CA SER A 130 -16.75 -3.85 10.16
C SER A 130 -16.84 -2.43 9.62
N ILE A 131 -15.78 -1.94 8.96
CA ILE A 131 -15.68 -0.56 8.46
C ILE A 131 -15.22 -0.47 7.00
N HIS A 132 -14.76 -1.58 6.42
CA HIS A 132 -14.22 -1.68 5.08
C HIS A 132 -14.96 -2.80 4.32
N ASP A 133 -15.93 -2.43 3.48
CA ASP A 133 -16.80 -3.35 2.73
C ASP A 133 -16.07 -4.19 1.68
N LYS A 134 -14.86 -3.79 1.28
CA LYS A 134 -14.00 -4.47 0.31
C LYS A 134 -12.72 -5.05 0.92
N ALA A 135 -12.55 -4.98 2.25
CA ALA A 135 -11.38 -5.54 2.92
C ALA A 135 -11.19 -7.03 2.59
N LEU A 136 -12.28 -7.81 2.63
CA LEU A 136 -12.20 -9.25 2.39
C LEU A 136 -11.89 -9.57 0.93
N ILE A 137 -12.63 -9.02 -0.03
CA ILE A 137 -12.44 -9.33 -1.46
C ILE A 137 -11.06 -8.89 -1.98
N THR A 138 -10.49 -7.81 -1.43
CA THR A 138 -9.14 -7.37 -1.80
C THR A 138 -8.05 -8.24 -1.18
N ALA A 139 -8.24 -8.73 0.05
CA ALA A 139 -7.37 -9.76 0.62
C ALA A 139 -7.42 -11.06 -0.20
N GLU A 140 -8.62 -11.52 -0.55
CA GLU A 140 -8.81 -12.69 -1.43
C GLU A 140 -8.15 -12.50 -2.80
N ALA A 141 -8.24 -11.30 -3.40
CA ALA A 141 -7.56 -11.00 -4.65
C ALA A 141 -6.03 -11.08 -4.53
N ALA A 142 -5.46 -10.60 -3.42
CA ALA A 142 -4.03 -10.72 -3.15
C ALA A 142 -3.61 -12.18 -2.95
N GLU A 143 -4.38 -12.97 -2.19
CA GLU A 143 -4.13 -14.41 -2.00
C GLU A 143 -4.25 -15.20 -3.31
N ALA A 144 -5.24 -14.87 -4.14
CA ALA A 144 -5.39 -15.47 -5.47
C ALA A 144 -4.19 -15.17 -6.39
N ALA A 145 -3.59 -13.99 -6.26
CA ALA A 145 -2.35 -13.66 -6.94
C ALA A 145 -1.13 -14.35 -6.30
N GLY A 146 -1.11 -14.49 -4.97
CA GLY A 146 -0.11 -15.25 -4.22
C GLY A 146 -0.06 -16.72 -4.62
N ALA A 147 -1.21 -17.36 -4.81
CA ALA A 147 -1.30 -18.71 -5.38
C ALA A 147 -0.70 -18.83 -6.79
N GLN A 148 -0.51 -17.71 -7.50
CA GLN A 148 0.15 -17.62 -8.80
C GLN A 148 1.60 -17.11 -8.72
N GLY A 149 2.15 -16.96 -7.50
CA GLY A 149 3.48 -16.43 -7.25
C GLY A 149 3.62 -14.93 -7.46
N LYS A 150 2.51 -14.18 -7.38
CA LYS A 150 2.45 -12.73 -7.67
C LYS A 150 1.79 -11.91 -6.56
N PHE A 151 1.96 -12.35 -5.31
CA PHE A 151 1.37 -11.68 -4.17
C PHE A 151 1.78 -10.21 -4.11
N TRP A 152 3.08 -9.95 -4.20
CA TRP A 152 3.67 -8.62 -4.02
C TRP A 152 3.27 -7.65 -5.13
N GLU A 153 3.18 -8.13 -6.37
CA GLU A 153 2.70 -7.31 -7.48
C GLU A 153 1.23 -6.93 -7.31
N MET A 154 0.39 -7.85 -6.82
CA MET A 154 -1.01 -7.54 -6.52
C MET A 154 -1.14 -6.63 -5.30
N HIS A 155 -0.37 -6.86 -4.24
CA HIS A 155 -0.28 -6.01 -3.07
C HIS A 155 0.00 -4.56 -3.45
N ASP A 156 1.01 -4.34 -4.29
CA ASP A 156 1.41 -3.01 -4.73
C ASP A 156 0.31 -2.36 -5.58
N LEU A 157 -0.27 -3.12 -6.53
CA LEU A 157 -1.38 -2.64 -7.37
C LEU A 157 -2.63 -2.27 -6.57
N LEU A 158 -2.98 -3.05 -5.54
CA LEU A 158 -4.12 -2.77 -4.68
C LEU A 158 -3.93 -1.48 -3.90
N TYR A 159 -2.74 -1.20 -3.39
CA TYR A 159 -2.48 0.08 -2.73
C TYR A 159 -2.34 1.25 -3.69
N GLU A 160 -1.63 1.08 -4.82
CA GLU A 160 -1.45 2.11 -5.84
C GLU A 160 -2.79 2.59 -6.39
N ARG A 161 -3.72 1.65 -6.62
CA ARG A 161 -5.04 1.94 -7.21
C ARG A 161 -6.16 1.96 -6.18
N GLN A 162 -5.84 2.10 -4.89
CA GLN A 162 -6.83 2.08 -3.80
C GLN A 162 -8.05 2.95 -4.09
N GLN A 163 -7.82 4.18 -4.56
CA GLN A 163 -8.91 5.10 -4.85
C GLN A 163 -9.82 4.66 -6.00
N GLU A 164 -9.28 3.93 -6.99
CA GLU A 164 -10.04 3.48 -8.16
C GLU A 164 -11.01 2.37 -7.77
N TRP A 165 -10.50 1.28 -7.20
CA TRP A 165 -11.33 0.13 -6.88
C TRP A 165 -12.23 0.37 -5.65
N ASN A 166 -11.86 1.29 -4.75
CA ASN A 166 -12.70 1.63 -3.58
C ASN A 166 -14.05 2.26 -4.00
N ARG A 167 -14.16 2.80 -5.22
CA ARG A 167 -15.40 3.37 -5.77
C ARG A 167 -16.30 2.32 -6.45
N LEU A 168 -15.82 1.09 -6.64
CA LEU A 168 -16.61 0.03 -7.27
C LEU A 168 -17.71 -0.44 -6.31
N SER A 169 -18.80 -0.98 -6.85
CA SER A 169 -19.78 -1.70 -6.03
C SER A 169 -19.14 -2.94 -5.41
N ALA A 170 -19.62 -3.38 -4.25
CA ALA A 170 -19.23 -4.65 -3.65
C ALA A 170 -20.07 -5.84 -4.20
N ASP A 171 -21.02 -5.54 -5.08
CA ASP A 171 -22.02 -6.46 -5.65
C ASP A 171 -21.53 -7.16 -6.93
#